data_AF-A0A1L8Q594-F1
#
_entry.id   AF-A0A1L8Q594-F1
#
_cell.length_a   1.000
_cell.length_b   1.000
_cell.length_c   1.000
_cell.angle_alpha   90.00
_cell.angle_beta   90.00
_cell.angle_gamma   90.00
#
_symmetry.space_group_name_H-M   'P 1'
#
loop_
_entity.id
_entity.type
_entity.pdbx_description
1 polymer ?
#
loop_
_entity_poly.entity_id
_entity_poly.type
_entity_poly.pdbx_seq_one_letter_code
_entity_poly.pdbx_strand_id
1 'polypeptide(L)'
;MHENQTQVLTYPTNLTLLPKTKCQEILNRSLHLSVDKEVKFLGKSSLSINNVESYELKMFKGTYIQKLEISNQISESQQNDLKNQLNWQLTLNQLRLGIIPLLTIKKLSIHNEKIKKSCVHLTLWIEVGYRSEWLA
;
A
#
# COMPACT_ATOMS: atom_id res chain seq x y z
N MET A 1 -14.64 -9.41 -39.08
CA MET A 1 -13.49 -9.31 -38.17
C MET A 1 -13.59 -7.96 -37.50
N HIS A 2 -13.99 -7.89 -36.22
CA HIS A 2 -13.96 -6.63 -35.49
C HIS A 2 -12.55 -6.47 -34.92
N GLU A 3 -11.78 -5.56 -35.49
CA GLU A 3 -10.52 -5.13 -34.92
C GLU A 3 -10.80 -4.51 -33.55
N ASN A 4 -10.33 -5.18 -32.48
CA ASN A 4 -10.35 -4.60 -31.14
C ASN A 4 -9.41 -3.39 -31.16
N GLN A 5 -9.99 -2.19 -31.20
CA GLN A 5 -9.24 -0.96 -31.00
C GLN A 5 -8.65 -0.97 -29.58
N THR A 6 -7.36 -1.28 -29.48
CA THR A 6 -6.59 -1.09 -28.26
C THR A 6 -6.47 0.41 -28.00
N GLN A 7 -7.27 0.95 -27.09
CA GLN A 7 -7.08 2.32 -26.61
C GLN A 7 -5.77 2.39 -25.83
N VAL A 8 -4.75 2.97 -26.45
CA VAL A 8 -3.49 3.29 -25.80
C VAL A 8 -3.68 4.58 -25.02
N LEU A 9 -3.89 4.47 -23.71
CA LEU A 9 -3.89 5.63 -22.81
C LEU A 9 -2.44 6.10 -22.60
N THR A 10 -2.05 7.16 -23.29
CA THR A 10 -0.77 7.85 -23.08
C THR A 10 -0.91 8.86 -21.95
N TYR A 11 -0.28 8.59 -20.80
CA TYR A 11 -0.18 9.55 -19.70
C TYR A 11 1.14 10.32 -19.80
N PRO A 12 1.17 11.64 -19.61
CA PRO A 12 2.42 12.38 -19.54
C PRO A 12 3.30 11.84 -18.40
N THR A 13 4.52 11.44 -18.77
CA THR A 13 5.46 10.66 -17.95
C THR A 13 6.17 11.53 -16.91
N ASN A 14 5.44 11.99 -15.89
CA ASN A 14 6.12 12.48 -14.69
C ASN A 14 6.27 11.29 -13.73
N LEU A 15 7.47 10.70 -13.71
CA LEU A 15 7.92 9.82 -12.62
C LEU A 15 8.00 10.69 -11.34
N THR A 16 6.86 10.99 -10.73
CA THR A 16 6.82 11.87 -9.57
C THR A 16 7.11 11.06 -8.33
N LEU A 17 8.25 11.35 -7.71
CA LEU A 17 8.47 11.06 -6.31
C LEU A 17 7.38 11.74 -5.49
N LEU A 18 6.49 10.93 -4.92
CA LEU A 18 5.49 11.45 -4.02
C LEU A 18 6.17 11.91 -2.73
N PRO A 19 5.86 13.13 -2.23
CA PRO A 19 6.27 13.53 -0.90
C PRO A 19 5.84 12.50 0.13
N LYS A 20 6.62 12.31 1.19
CA LYS A 20 6.32 11.38 2.29
C LYS A 20 4.87 11.49 2.78
N THR A 21 4.37 12.71 2.93
CA THR A 21 2.98 12.99 3.34
C THR A 21 1.95 12.40 2.38
N LYS A 22 2.19 12.52 1.07
CA LYS A 22 1.33 11.95 0.03
C LYS A 22 1.43 10.42 -0.04
N CYS A 23 2.62 9.84 0.10
CA CYS A 23 2.76 8.39 0.24
C CYS A 23 1.93 7.87 1.42
N GLN A 24 2.03 8.53 2.57
CA GLN A 24 1.29 8.14 3.77
C GLN A 24 -0.22 8.31 3.60
N GLU A 25 -0.67 9.40 2.98
CA GLU A 25 -2.09 9.65 2.66
C GLU A 25 -2.68 8.54 1.78
N ILE A 26 -1.98 8.18 0.71
CA ILE A 26 -2.42 7.14 -0.22
C ILE A 26 -2.42 5.77 0.47
N LEU A 27 -1.40 5.45 1.25
CA LEU A 27 -1.33 4.18 1.99
C LEU A 27 -2.47 4.07 3.01
N ASN A 28 -2.73 5.15 3.75
CA ASN A 28 -3.88 5.24 4.66
C ASN A 28 -5.18 4.98 3.91
N ARG A 29 -5.40 5.68 2.79
CA ARG A 29 -6.62 5.54 1.99
C ARG A 29 -6.78 4.13 1.43
N SER A 30 -5.71 3.54 0.88
CA SER A 30 -5.72 2.17 0.38
C SER A 30 -6.06 1.19 1.49
N LEU A 31 -5.47 1.35 2.68
CA LEU A 31 -5.75 0.48 3.82
C LEU A 31 -7.21 0.58 4.28
N HIS A 32 -7.77 1.78 4.40
CA HIS A 32 -9.19 1.96 4.76
C HIS A 32 -10.16 1.36 3.73
N LEU A 33 -9.75 1.28 2.46
CA LEU A 33 -10.56 0.66 1.41
C LEU A 33 -10.41 -0.86 1.32
N SER A 34 -9.35 -1.42 1.91
CA SER A 34 -9.04 -2.86 1.86
C SER A 34 -9.44 -3.63 3.11
N VAL A 35 -9.72 -2.95 4.22
CA VAL A 35 -10.18 -3.61 5.46
C VAL A 35 -11.70 -3.47 5.63
N ASP A 36 -12.30 -4.44 6.32
CA ASP A 36 -13.73 -4.40 6.63
C ASP A 36 -14.11 -3.16 7.46
N LYS A 37 -15.34 -2.68 7.29
CA LYS A 37 -15.86 -1.49 8.00
C LYS A 37 -15.88 -1.65 9.53
N GLU A 38 -15.90 -2.89 10.02
CA GLU A 38 -15.89 -3.22 11.45
C GLU A 38 -14.49 -3.12 12.06
N VAL A 39 -13.44 -3.00 11.24
CA VAL A 39 -12.06 -2.84 11.72
C VAL A 39 -11.87 -1.45 12.30
N LYS A 40 -11.36 -1.39 13.53
CA LYS A 40 -11.07 -0.13 14.21
C LYS A 40 -9.58 0.21 14.10
N PHE A 41 -9.27 1.39 13.57
CA PHE A 41 -7.91 1.90 13.49
C PHE A 41 -7.45 2.43 14.85
N LEU A 42 -6.33 1.94 15.34
CA LEU A 42 -5.76 2.33 16.62
C LEU A 42 -4.57 3.27 16.43
N GLY A 43 -4.64 4.46 17.03
CA GLY A 43 -3.57 5.46 16.96
C GLY A 43 -3.34 6.02 15.56
N LYS A 44 -2.23 6.75 15.40
CA LYS A 44 -1.83 7.31 14.10
C LYS A 44 -0.93 6.33 13.35
N SER A 45 -1.17 6.19 12.06
CA SER A 45 -0.22 5.56 11.12
C SER A 45 1.15 6.24 11.19
N SER A 46 2.23 5.48 11.00
CA SER A 46 3.55 6.04 10.78
C SER A 46 4.12 5.54 9.45
N LEU A 47 4.78 6.44 8.71
CA LEU A 47 5.58 6.08 7.56
C LEU A 47 7.02 6.53 7.84
N SER A 48 7.96 5.61 7.73
CA SER A 48 9.39 5.91 7.66
C SER A 48 9.86 5.59 6.25
N ILE A 49 10.71 6.44 5.69
CA ILE A 49 11.31 6.25 4.35
C ILE A 49 12.79 6.53 4.51
N ASN A 50 13.64 5.75 3.84
CA ASN A 50 15.05 6.11 3.71
C ASN A 50 15.22 7.41 2.91
N ASN A 51 16.29 8.16 3.20
CA ASN A 51 16.62 9.33 2.40
C ASN A 51 17.21 8.82 1.08
N VAL A 52 16.57 9.12 -0.04
CA VAL A 52 16.95 8.63 -1.36
C VAL A 52 16.97 9.80 -2.32
N GLU A 53 18.11 10.01 -2.96
CA GLU A 53 18.25 11.04 -3.98
C GLU A 53 17.39 10.70 -5.20
N SER A 54 16.92 11.70 -5.93
CA SER A 54 15.91 11.50 -6.97
C SER A 54 16.32 10.59 -8.12
N TYR A 55 17.62 10.37 -8.34
CA TYR A 55 18.15 9.44 -9.35
C TYR A 55 18.27 8.00 -8.84
N GLU A 56 18.10 7.75 -7.54
CA GLU A 56 18.22 6.43 -6.92
C GLU A 56 16.85 5.83 -6.58
N LEU A 57 15.83 6.05 -7.40
CA LEU A 57 14.45 5.57 -7.16
C LEU A 57 14.37 4.07 -6.84
N LYS A 58 15.28 3.26 -7.39
CA LYS A 58 15.38 1.82 -7.10
C LYS A 58 15.75 1.52 -5.64
N MET A 59 16.40 2.46 -4.96
CA MET A 59 16.78 2.38 -3.55
C MET A 59 15.66 2.83 -2.60
N PHE A 60 14.55 3.38 -3.11
CA PHE A 60 13.42 3.79 -2.27
C PHE A 60 12.85 2.60 -1.49
N LYS A 61 12.89 2.71 -0.17
CA LYS A 61 12.33 1.74 0.77
C LYS A 61 11.68 2.48 1.94
N GLY A 62 10.40 2.23 2.12
CA GLY A 62 9.63 2.72 3.25
C GLY A 62 9.02 1.61 4.08
N THR A 63 8.83 1.88 5.36
CA THR A 63 8.06 1.04 6.27
C THR A 63 6.89 1.85 6.79
N TYR A 64 5.69 1.41 6.45
CA TYR A 64 4.43 1.93 6.96
C TYR A 64 3.91 1.02 8.07
N ILE A 65 3.49 1.59 9.19
CA ILE A 65 2.99 0.86 10.35
C ILE A 65 1.61 1.41 10.73
N GLN A 66 0.64 0.51 10.91
CA GLN A 66 -0.68 0.83 11.42
C GLN A 66 -1.16 -0.26 12.39
N LYS A 67 -1.72 0.17 13.52
CA LYS A 67 -2.38 -0.73 14.46
C LYS A 67 -3.88 -0.79 14.18
N LEU A 68 -4.44 -1.99 14.21
CA LEU A 68 -5.86 -2.25 13.98
C LEU A 68 -6.40 -3.09 15.14
N GLU A 69 -7.69 -2.97 15.40
CA GLU A 69 -8.45 -3.84 16.28
C GLU A 69 -9.50 -4.57 15.44
N ILE A 70 -9.50 -5.89 15.56
CA ILE A 70 -10.41 -6.78 14.83
C ILE A 70 -10.96 -7.86 15.77
N SER A 71 -12.04 -8.50 15.34
CA SER A 71 -12.74 -9.53 16.11
C SER A 71 -12.00 -10.87 16.16
N ASN A 72 -11.31 -11.25 15.08
CA ASN A 72 -10.67 -12.56 14.90
C ASN A 72 -9.24 -12.44 14.39
N GLN A 73 -8.41 -13.46 14.57
CA GLN A 73 -7.07 -13.48 13.96
C GLN A 73 -7.16 -13.64 12.44
N ILE A 74 -6.17 -13.10 11.73
CA ILE A 74 -6.04 -13.23 10.28
C ILE A 74 -5.15 -14.44 9.96
N SER A 75 -5.65 -15.39 9.15
CA SER A 75 -4.87 -16.52 8.64
C SER A 75 -3.84 -16.07 7.60
N GLU A 76 -2.81 -16.87 7.35
CA GLU A 76 -1.77 -16.55 6.35
C GLU A 76 -2.35 -16.29 4.94
N SER A 77 -3.35 -17.07 4.51
CA SER A 77 -4.06 -16.84 3.25
C SER A 77 -4.71 -15.46 3.18
N GLN A 78 -5.40 -15.06 4.25
CA GLN A 78 -6.01 -13.74 4.35
C GLN A 78 -4.97 -12.61 4.38
N GLN A 79 -3.74 -12.85 4.88
CA GLN A 79 -2.66 -11.86 4.80
C GLN A 79 -2.23 -11.64 3.35
N ASN A 80 -2.12 -12.70 2.55
CA ASN A 80 -1.78 -12.59 1.13
C ASN A 80 -2.88 -11.89 0.33
N ASP A 81 -4.15 -12.21 0.60
CA ASP A 81 -5.28 -11.54 -0.03
C ASP A 81 -5.31 -10.05 0.32
N LEU A 82 -5.10 -9.71 1.60
CA LEU A 82 -5.00 -8.32 2.04
C LEU A 82 -3.84 -7.60 1.35
N LYS A 83 -2.66 -8.22 1.25
CA LYS A 83 -1.50 -7.65 0.52
C LYS A 83 -1.86 -7.33 -0.92
N ASN A 84 -2.53 -8.26 -1.62
CA ASN A 84 -2.91 -8.10 -3.02
C ASN A 84 -3.96 -6.99 -3.19
N GLN A 85 -4.99 -6.98 -2.34
CA GLN A 85 -6.01 -5.93 -2.33
C GLN A 85 -5.42 -4.55 -2.05
N LEU A 86 -4.50 -4.44 -1.08
CA LEU A 86 -3.81 -3.19 -0.78
C LEU A 86 -2.99 -2.71 -1.97
N ASN A 87 -2.26 -3.61 -2.65
CA ASN A 87 -1.49 -3.27 -3.85
C ASN A 87 -2.38 -2.79 -4.99
N TRP A 88 -3.54 -3.43 -5.18
CA TRP A 88 -4.54 -3.00 -6.15
C TRP A 88 -5.08 -1.61 -5.83
N GLN A 89 -5.51 -1.36 -4.59
CA GLN A 89 -6.02 -0.04 -4.17
C GLN A 89 -4.94 1.04 -4.26
N LEU A 90 -3.69 0.71 -3.93
CA LEU A 90 -2.54 1.59 -4.08
C LEU A 90 -2.29 1.98 -5.54
N THR A 91 -2.43 1.02 -6.45
CA THR A 91 -2.33 1.27 -7.90
C THR A 91 -3.45 2.20 -8.36
N LEU A 92 -4.71 1.92 -8.00
CA LEU A 92 -5.85 2.76 -8.36
C LEU A 92 -5.76 4.18 -7.81
N ASN A 93 -5.32 4.35 -6.56
CA ASN A 93 -5.18 5.67 -5.96
C ASN A 93 -4.07 6.49 -6.62
N GLN A 94 -2.99 5.87 -7.08
CA GLN A 94 -1.95 6.54 -7.87
C GLN A 94 -2.49 6.97 -9.25
N LEU A 95 -3.21 6.09 -9.94
CA LEU A 95 -3.84 6.44 -11.23
C LEU A 95 -4.84 7.60 -11.10
N ARG A 96 -5.64 7.63 -10.02
CA ARG A 96 -6.57 8.73 -9.73
C ARG A 96 -5.88 10.09 -9.49
N LEU A 97 -4.62 10.07 -9.07
CA LEU A 97 -3.80 11.27 -8.93
C LEU A 97 -3.12 11.67 -10.24
N GLY A 98 -3.37 10.94 -11.34
CA GLY A 98 -2.76 11.20 -12.64
C GLY A 98 -1.26 10.87 -12.69
N ILE A 99 -0.77 10.00 -11.80
CA ILE A 99 0.64 9.61 -11.75
C ILE A 99 0.84 8.14 -12.13
N ILE A 100 2.05 7.81 -12.58
CA ILE A 100 2.46 6.43 -12.86
C ILE A 100 2.47 5.64 -11.55
N PRO A 101 1.79 4.47 -11.47
CA PRO A 101 1.64 3.72 -10.23
C PRO A 101 2.90 2.92 -9.89
N LEU A 102 3.96 3.61 -9.48
CA LEU A 102 5.24 3.02 -9.15
C LEU A 102 5.30 2.50 -7.71
N LEU A 103 4.59 3.14 -6.78
CA LEU A 103 4.60 2.74 -5.37
C LEU A 103 3.89 1.39 -5.24
N THR A 104 4.55 0.44 -4.59
CA THR A 104 4.08 -0.94 -4.42
C THR A 104 4.41 -1.47 -3.03
N ILE A 105 3.62 -2.42 -2.56
CA ILE A 105 3.84 -3.16 -1.32
C ILE A 105 4.73 -4.35 -1.64
N LYS A 106 5.97 -4.28 -1.17
CA LYS A 106 6.97 -5.35 -1.29
C LYS A 106 6.66 -6.48 -0.32
N LYS A 107 6.37 -6.14 0.94
CA LYS A 107 6.10 -7.10 2.02
C LYS A 107 5.00 -6.60 2.94
N LEU A 108 4.17 -7.52 3.43
CA LEU A 108 3.21 -7.29 4.51
C LEU A 108 3.55 -8.29 5.62
N SER A 109 3.77 -7.81 6.83
CA SER A 109 3.92 -8.63 8.02
C SER A 109 2.86 -8.23 9.05
N ILE A 110 2.15 -9.20 9.60
CA ILE A 110 1.10 -8.97 10.60
C ILE A 110 1.55 -9.57 11.94
N HIS A 111 1.55 -8.73 12.98
CA HIS A 111 1.81 -9.19 14.35
C HIS A 111 0.51 -9.13 15.14
N ASN A 112 0.09 -10.29 15.66
CA ASN A 112 -1.16 -10.45 16.39
C ASN A 112 -0.90 -10.39 17.90
N GLU A 113 -1.63 -9.54 18.61
CA GLU A 113 -1.65 -9.48 20.07
C GLU A 113 -3.08 -9.76 20.54
N LYS A 114 -3.30 -10.91 21.18
CA LYS A 114 -4.62 -11.30 21.67
C LYS A 114 -4.89 -10.58 23.00
N ILE A 115 -5.88 -9.70 23.01
CA ILE A 115 -6.24 -8.91 24.21
C ILE A 115 -7.36 -9.59 25.00
N LYS A 116 -8.42 -10.07 24.32
CA LYS A 116 -9.58 -10.77 24.94
C LYS A 116 -10.09 -11.90 24.04
N LYS A 117 -11.09 -12.67 24.51
CA LYS A 117 -11.70 -13.79 23.74
C LYS A 117 -12.18 -13.38 22.35
N SER A 118 -12.66 -12.15 22.18
CA SER A 118 -13.27 -11.63 20.94
C SER A 118 -12.57 -10.39 20.37
N CYS A 119 -11.34 -10.09 20.81
CA CYS A 119 -10.62 -8.88 20.43
C CYS A 119 -9.13 -9.16 20.26
N VAL A 120 -8.64 -8.87 19.05
CA VAL A 120 -7.25 -9.01 18.65
C VAL A 120 -6.75 -7.67 18.15
N HIS A 121 -5.61 -7.23 18.68
CA HIS A 121 -4.87 -6.09 18.14
C HIS A 121 -3.88 -6.60 17.10
N LEU A 122 -3.93 -6.02 15.92
CA LEU A 122 -2.98 -6.27 14.85
C LEU A 122 -2.05 -5.08 14.70
N THR A 123 -0.75 -5.36 14.58
CA THR A 123 0.18 -4.37 14.05
C THR A 123 0.56 -4.79 12.63
N LEU A 124 0.11 -4.00 11.65
CA LEU A 124 0.50 -4.16 10.25
C LEU A 124 1.83 -3.45 10.01
N TRP A 125 2.80 -4.19 9.46
CA TRP A 125 4.08 -3.66 8.98
C TRP A 125 4.12 -3.84 7.47
N ILE A 126 4.02 -2.74 6.74
CA ILE A 126 3.94 -2.71 5.29
C ILE A 126 5.25 -2.14 4.75
N GLU A 127 6.06 -2.99 4.14
CA GLU A 127 7.24 -2.54 3.39
C GLU A 127 6.79 -2.07 2.01
N VAL A 128 7.06 -0.80 1.72
CA VAL A 128 6.75 -0.15 0.45
C VAL A 128 8.04 0.15 -0.31
N GLY A 129 7.96 0.05 -1.63
CA GLY A 129 9.07 0.34 -2.54
C GLY A 129 8.55 0.83 -3.88
N TYR A 130 9.43 1.22 -4.79
CA TYR A 130 9.04 1.43 -6.18
C TYR A 130 9.15 0.14 -7.01
N ARG A 131 8.34 0.05 -8.08
CA ARG A 131 8.41 -1.00 -9.11
C ARG A 131 9.68 -0.81 -9.92
N SER A 132 10.76 -1.45 -9.47
CA SER A 132 12.09 -1.42 -10.07
C SER A 132 12.09 -1.87 -11.53
N GLU A 133 11.20 -2.79 -11.89
CA GLU A 133 10.99 -3.33 -13.23
C GLU A 133 10.50 -2.27 -14.24
N TRP A 134 9.94 -1.15 -13.77
CA TRP A 134 9.48 -0.03 -14.60
C TRP A 134 10.46 1.14 -14.59
N LEU A 135 11.56 1.01 -13.83
CA LEU A 135 12.64 1.99 -13.71
C LEU A 135 13.91 1.53 -14.45
N ALA A 136 13.82 0.45 -15.24
CA ALA A 136 14.93 -0.14 -15.98
C ALA A 136 14.96 0.33 -17.43
#